data_AF-B3NX22-F1
#
_entry.id   AF-B3NX22-F1
#
_cell.length_a   1.000
_cell.length_b   1.000
_cell.length_c   1.000
_cell.angle_alpha   90.00
_cell.angle_beta   90.00
_cell.angle_gamma   90.00
#
_symmetry.space_group_name_H-M   'P 1'
#
loop_
_entity.id
_entity.type
_entity.pdbx_description
1 polymer ?
#
loop_
_entity_poly.entity_id
_entity_poly.type
_entity_poly.pdbx_seq_one_letter_code
_entity_poly.pdbx_strand_id
1 'polypeptide(L)'
;MLQNQNTWQVRLIGATAVELPQGEMDALWAKENLAAQIRGHICPCGEPINHDDLKAKHDQFLRDHRGKSIERPASYTAWKFQPQRWDFLKVGLDQIADRVQYRLQTDGKWQSMHVST
;
A
#
# COMPACT_ATOMS: atom_id res chain seq x y z
N MET A 1 29.92 17.88 9.74
CA MET A 1 28.91 18.15 8.71
C MET A 1 27.54 18.00 9.35
N LEU A 2 26.75 19.07 9.43
CA LEU A 2 25.37 18.98 9.90
C LEU A 2 24.57 18.22 8.83
N GLN A 3 24.11 17.00 9.15
CA GLN A 3 23.18 16.28 8.31
C GLN A 3 21.93 17.15 8.14
N ASN A 4 21.39 17.18 6.92
CA ASN A 4 20.17 17.91 6.60
C ASN A 4 18.99 17.26 7.36
N GLN A 5 18.68 17.75 8.57
CA GLN A 5 17.61 17.21 9.43
C GLN A 5 16.23 17.69 8.95
N ASN A 6 15.86 17.28 7.73
CA ASN A 6 14.53 17.51 7.20
C ASN A 6 13.69 16.26 7.38
N THR A 7 12.48 16.44 7.92
CA THR A 7 11.45 15.41 7.93
C THR A 7 10.40 15.75 6.88
N TRP A 8 9.89 14.71 6.24
CA TRP A 8 8.85 14.82 5.23
C TRP A 8 7.65 14.00 5.65
N GLN A 9 6.46 14.56 5.48
CA GLN A 9 5.19 13.86 5.65
C GLN A 9 4.33 14.09 4.42
N VAL A 10 3.72 13.02 3.92
CA VAL A 10 2.71 13.06 2.85
C VAL A 10 1.42 12.48 3.40
N ARG A 11 0.32 13.21 3.24
CA ARG A 11 -1.01 12.79 3.68
C ARG A 11 -1.97 12.80 2.51
N LEU A 12 -2.76 11.74 2.42
CA LEU A 12 -3.95 11.68 1.58
C LEU A 12 -5.15 11.98 2.48
N ILE A 13 -5.95 12.98 2.13
CA ILE A 13 -7.08 13.41 2.96
C ILE A 13 -8.38 13.30 2.13
N GLY A 14 -9.44 12.79 2.77
CA GLY A 14 -10.72 12.56 2.11
C GLY A 14 -10.62 11.54 0.98
N ALA A 15 -9.71 10.56 1.11
CA ALA A 15 -9.53 9.53 0.11
C ALA A 15 -10.60 8.45 0.24
N THR A 16 -11.18 8.06 -0.89
CA THR A 16 -12.01 6.86 -0.99
C THR A 16 -11.15 5.69 -1.46
N ALA A 17 -11.37 4.52 -0.87
CA ALA A 17 -10.79 3.28 -1.39
C ALA A 17 -11.76 2.70 -2.43
N VAL A 18 -11.26 2.43 -3.63
CA VAL A 18 -12.02 1.77 -4.69
C VAL A 18 -11.34 0.45 -5.01
N GLU A 19 -12.08 -0.66 -4.89
CA GLU A 19 -11.55 -1.98 -5.21
C GLU A 19 -11.19 -2.04 -6.69
N LEU A 20 -10.05 -2.63 -7.00
CA LEU A 20 -9.61 -2.76 -8.36
C LEU A 20 -10.38 -3.87 -9.10
N PRO A 21 -10.65 -3.73 -10.42
CA PRO A 21 -11.32 -4.75 -11.20
C PRO A 21 -10.60 -6.10 -11.18
N GLN A 22 -11.34 -7.20 -11.32
CA GLN A 22 -10.78 -8.56 -11.25
C GLN A 22 -9.64 -8.79 -12.26
N GLY A 23 -9.74 -8.25 -13.48
CA GLY A 23 -8.66 -8.36 -14.47
C GLY A 23 -7.36 -7.67 -14.05
N GLU A 24 -7.43 -6.56 -13.28
CA GLU A 24 -6.25 -5.95 -12.68
C GLU A 24 -5.69 -6.80 -11.54
N MET A 25 -6.55 -7.50 -10.79
CA MET A 25 -6.13 -8.41 -9.72
C MET A 25 -5.37 -9.62 -10.25
N ASP A 26 -5.84 -10.19 -11.36
CA ASP A 26 -5.14 -11.29 -12.03
C ASP A 26 -3.78 -10.82 -12.57
N ALA A 27 -3.71 -9.60 -13.11
CA ALA A 27 -2.45 -9.02 -13.58
C ALA A 27 -1.46 -8.70 -12.45
N LEU A 28 -1.93 -8.27 -11.28
CA LEU A 28 -1.08 -8.11 -10.10
C LEU A 28 -0.59 -9.48 -9.59
N TRP A 29 -1.49 -10.45 -9.46
CA TRP A 29 -1.16 -11.79 -8.99
C TRP A 29 -0.12 -12.50 -9.87
N ALA A 30 -0.21 -12.33 -11.19
CA ALA A 30 0.75 -12.89 -12.14
C ALA A 30 2.18 -12.32 -11.96
N LYS A 31 2.33 -11.15 -11.33
CA LYS A 31 3.62 -10.51 -11.03
C LYS A 31 4.14 -10.85 -9.63
N GLU A 32 3.29 -11.41 -8.77
CA GLU A 32 3.69 -11.77 -7.42
C GLU A 32 4.74 -12.87 -7.45
N ASN A 33 5.70 -12.78 -6.52
CA ASN A 33 6.66 -13.86 -6.34
C ASN A 33 6.02 -15.03 -5.60
N LEU A 34 6.64 -16.20 -5.70
CA LEU A 34 6.17 -17.42 -5.04
C LEU A 34 5.91 -17.24 -3.54
N ALA A 35 6.75 -16.47 -2.84
CA ALA A 35 6.58 -16.24 -1.41
C ALA A 35 5.30 -15.44 -1.10
N ALA A 36 4.97 -14.43 -1.92
CA ALA A 36 3.73 -13.66 -1.80
C ALA A 36 2.51 -14.50 -2.16
N GLN A 37 2.61 -15.34 -3.20
CA GLN A 37 1.54 -16.25 -3.59
C GLN A 37 1.24 -17.26 -2.47
N ILE A 38 2.26 -17.85 -1.86
CA ILE A 38 2.09 -18.75 -0.71
C ILE A 38 1.36 -18.04 0.44
N ARG A 39 1.81 -16.83 0.82
CA ARG A 39 1.15 -16.06 1.89
C ARG A 39 -0.32 -15.78 1.59
N GLY A 40 -0.65 -15.44 0.34
CA GLY A 40 -2.03 -15.20 -0.08
C GLY A 40 -2.96 -16.39 0.15
N HIS A 41 -2.42 -17.62 0.15
CA HIS A 41 -3.20 -18.85 0.36
C HIS A 41 -3.25 -19.32 1.82
N ILE A 42 -2.13 -19.21 2.55
CA ILE A 42 -2.01 -19.89 3.85
C ILE A 42 -2.14 -18.96 5.05
N CYS A 43 -1.94 -17.65 4.88
CA CYS A 43 -1.94 -16.70 5.98
C CYS A 43 -3.34 -16.09 6.17
N PRO A 44 -4.02 -16.35 7.30
CA PRO A 44 -5.26 -15.66 7.64
C PRO A 44 -4.93 -14.22 8.09
N CYS A 45 -5.06 -13.26 7.17
CA CYS A 45 -4.64 -11.88 7.41
C CYS A 45 -5.39 -11.25 8.59
N GLY A 46 -4.65 -10.76 9.59
CA GLY A 46 -5.21 -10.08 10.77
C GLY A 46 -5.61 -11.00 11.93
N GLU A 47 -5.47 -12.31 11.79
CA GLU A 47 -5.84 -13.27 12.83
C GLU A 47 -4.63 -13.76 13.64
N PRO A 48 -4.80 -14.09 14.94
CA PRO A 48 -3.79 -14.81 15.72
C PRO A 48 -3.50 -16.19 15.11
N ILE A 49 -2.23 -16.60 15.12
CA ILE A 49 -1.79 -17.89 14.59
C ILE A 49 -0.85 -18.61 15.55
N ASN A 50 -0.79 -19.94 15.45
CA ASN A 50 0.34 -20.71 15.93
C ASN A 50 1.44 -20.69 14.86
N HIS A 51 2.63 -20.23 15.23
CA HIS A 51 3.75 -20.04 14.31
C HIS A 51 4.22 -21.37 13.69
N ASP A 52 4.34 -22.42 14.49
CA ASP A 52 4.90 -23.70 14.04
C ASP A 52 3.93 -24.40 13.08
N ASP A 53 2.62 -24.31 13.34
CA ASP A 53 1.58 -24.80 12.44
C ASP A 53 1.60 -24.05 11.10
N LEU A 54 1.72 -22.72 11.13
CA LEU A 54 1.79 -21.90 9.92
C LEU A 54 3.06 -22.19 9.13
N LYS A 55 4.18 -22.39 9.80
CA LYS A 55 5.46 -22.78 9.17
C LYS A 55 5.36 -24.15 8.51
N ALA A 56 4.74 -25.13 9.17
CA ALA A 56 4.52 -26.44 8.58
C ALA A 56 3.64 -26.36 7.31
N LYS A 57 2.54 -25.57 7.36
CA LYS A 57 1.69 -25.27 6.19
C LYS A 57 2.48 -24.62 5.06
N HIS A 58 3.31 -23.63 5.39
CA HIS A 58 4.20 -22.97 4.42
C HIS A 58 5.13 -23.96 3.72
N ASP A 59 5.86 -24.77 4.49
CA ASP A 59 6.84 -25.68 3.92
C ASP A 59 6.19 -26.75 3.05
N GLN A 60 5.00 -27.23 3.46
CA GLN A 60 4.19 -28.12 2.65
C GLN A 60 3.76 -27.46 1.35
N PHE A 61 3.14 -26.28 1.42
CA PHE A 61 2.68 -25.55 0.24
C PHE A 61 3.83 -25.25 -0.74
N LEU A 62 4.99 -24.83 -0.22
CA LEU A 62 6.17 -24.56 -1.02
C LEU A 62 6.68 -25.81 -1.76
N ARG A 63 6.71 -26.97 -1.10
CA ARG A 63 7.07 -28.24 -1.75
C ARG A 63 6.10 -28.59 -2.88
N ASP A 64 4.80 -28.41 -2.63
CA ASP A 64 3.75 -28.82 -3.57
C ASP A 64 3.67 -27.93 -4.81
N HIS A 65 4.03 -26.65 -4.69
CA HIS A 65 3.81 -25.63 -5.73
C HIS A 65 5.09 -25.05 -6.34
N ARG A 66 6.28 -25.48 -5.90
CA ARG A 66 7.54 -25.01 -6.51
C ARG A 66 7.57 -25.33 -8.00
N GLY A 67 7.80 -24.29 -8.81
CA GLY A 67 7.87 -24.40 -10.28
C GLY A 67 6.51 -24.58 -10.97
N LYS A 68 5.40 -24.44 -10.24
CA LYS A 68 4.05 -24.52 -10.78
C LYS A 68 3.38 -23.15 -10.77
N SER A 69 2.41 -22.96 -11.66
CA SER A 69 1.48 -21.84 -11.56
C SER A 69 0.59 -22.04 -10.33
N ILE A 70 0.31 -20.96 -9.60
CA ILE A 70 -0.58 -20.96 -8.44
C ILE A 70 -1.75 -20.04 -8.79
N GLU A 71 -2.97 -20.55 -8.67
CA GLU A 71 -4.17 -19.74 -8.89
C GLU A 71 -4.32 -18.67 -7.81
N ARG A 72 -4.94 -17.54 -8.17
CA ARG A 72 -5.21 -16.46 -7.22
C ARG A 72 -6.27 -16.90 -6.21
N PRO A 73 -6.05 -16.74 -4.89
CA PRO A 73 -7.08 -17.01 -3.90
C PRO A 73 -8.18 -15.95 -3.98
N ALA A 74 -9.42 -16.34 -3.69
CA ALA A 74 -10.58 -15.45 -3.76
C ALA A 74 -10.48 -14.22 -2.82
N SER A 75 -9.73 -14.35 -1.72
CA SER A 75 -9.47 -13.27 -0.77
C SER A 75 -8.42 -12.27 -1.24
N TYR A 76 -7.66 -12.55 -2.31
CA TYR A 76 -6.66 -11.64 -2.83
C TYR A 76 -7.34 -10.46 -3.55
N THR A 77 -7.14 -9.28 -3.01
CA THR A 77 -7.70 -8.03 -3.53
C THR A 77 -6.70 -6.88 -3.34
N ALA A 78 -6.94 -5.77 -4.03
CA ALA A 78 -6.22 -4.53 -3.86
C ALA A 78 -7.16 -3.34 -4.07
N TRP A 79 -6.83 -2.25 -3.39
CA TRP A 79 -7.64 -1.03 -3.38
C TRP A 79 -6.80 0.13 -3.90
N LYS A 80 -7.41 0.95 -4.75
CA LYS A 80 -6.84 2.23 -5.17
C LYS A 80 -7.45 3.34 -4.33
N PHE A 81 -6.59 4.09 -3.64
CA PHE A 81 -7.00 5.29 -2.94
C PHE A 81 -7.16 6.46 -3.92
N GLN A 82 -8.33 7.09 -3.92
CA GLN A 82 -8.65 8.27 -4.72
C GLN A 82 -8.80 9.48 -3.78
N PRO A 83 -7.73 10.27 -3.56
CA PRO A 83 -7.77 11.39 -2.64
C PRO A 83 -8.52 12.59 -3.22
N GLN A 84 -9.21 13.32 -2.35
CA GLN A 84 -9.68 14.67 -2.65
C GLN A 84 -8.61 15.73 -2.36
N ARG A 85 -7.65 15.40 -1.48
CA ARG A 85 -6.54 16.29 -1.12
C ARG A 85 -5.24 15.53 -0.94
N TRP A 86 -4.16 16.10 -1.44
CA TRP A 86 -2.79 15.77 -1.08
C TRP A 86 -2.23 16.87 -0.20
N ASP A 87 -1.53 16.50 0.85
CA ASP A 87 -0.90 17.42 1.78
C ASP A 87 0.55 16.99 2.00
N PHE A 88 1.46 17.88 1.66
CA PHE A 88 2.90 17.69 1.74
C PHE A 88 3.44 18.64 2.81
N LEU A 89 4.14 18.10 3.79
CA LEU A 89 4.78 18.86 4.86
C LEU A 89 6.27 18.55 4.88
N LYS A 90 7.09 19.59 4.90
CA LYS A 90 8.53 19.54 5.11
C LYS A 90 8.89 20.37 6.34
N VAL A 91 9.53 19.74 7.32
CA VAL A 91 10.00 20.41 8.54
C VAL A 91 11.51 20.28 8.63
N GLY A 92 12.21 21.40 8.72
CA GLY A 92 13.65 21.46 9.02
C GLY A 92 13.89 21.97 10.44
N LEU A 93 15.00 21.57 11.05
CA LEU A 93 15.44 22.10 12.35
C LEU A 93 15.63 23.63 12.25
N ASP A 94 15.09 24.36 13.22
CA ASP A 94 15.15 25.84 13.30
C ASP A 94 14.64 26.57 12.04
N GLN A 95 13.72 25.94 11.29
CA GLN A 95 13.12 26.50 10.07
C GLN A 95 11.59 26.61 10.20
N ILE A 96 11.01 27.55 9.46
CA ILE A 96 9.56 27.55 9.23
C ILE A 96 9.23 26.37 8.31
N ALA A 97 8.29 25.53 8.74
CA ALA A 97 7.86 24.39 7.95
C ALA A 97 7.18 24.85 6.66
N ASP A 98 7.53 24.20 5.54
CA ASP A 98 6.82 24.40 4.29
C ASP A 98 5.72 23.34 4.17
N ARG A 99 4.50 23.78 3.86
CA ARG A 99 3.36 22.91 3.70
C ARG A 99 2.55 23.30 2.49
N VAL A 100 2.48 22.39 1.53
CA VAL A 100 1.75 22.57 0.27
C VAL A 100 0.59 21.60 0.24
N GLN A 101 -0.60 22.11 -0.04
CA GLN A 101 -1.78 21.29 -0.30
C GLN A 101 -2.18 21.36 -1.76
N TYR A 102 -2.56 20.22 -2.30
CA TYR A 102 -3.31 20.11 -3.55
C TYR A 102 -4.73 19.71 -3.19
N ARG A 103 -5.72 20.44 -3.70
CA ARG A 103 -7.15 20.19 -3.47
C ARG A 103 -7.86 20.00 -4.79
N LEU A 104 -8.54 18.86 -4.94
CA LEU A 104 -9.38 18.58 -6.09
C LEU A 104 -10.61 19.47 -6.02
N GLN A 105 -10.84 20.25 -7.07
CA GLN A 105 -11.99 21.14 -7.21
C GLN A 105 -13.17 20.39 -7.85
N THR A 106 -14.36 20.99 -7.78
CA THR A 106 -15.57 20.42 -8.37
C THR A 106 -15.53 20.31 -9.90
N ASP A 107 -14.67 21.09 -10.56
CA ASP A 107 -14.41 21.00 -12.01
C ASP A 107 -13.40 19.90 -12.38
N GLY A 108 -12.95 19.11 -11.40
CA GLY A 108 -11.99 18.02 -11.59
C GLY A 108 -10.53 18.47 -11.67
N LYS A 109 -10.23 19.77 -11.52
CA LYS A 109 -8.84 20.27 -11.53
C LYS A 109 -8.25 20.33 -10.14
N TRP A 110 -6.92 20.22 -10.07
CA TRP A 110 -6.18 20.38 -8.82
C TRP A 110 -5.73 21.84 -8.67
N GLN A 111 -6.00 22.41 -7.49
CA GLN A 111 -5.45 23.70 -7.08
C GLN A 111 -4.40 23.47 -6.00
N SER A 112 -3.23 24.10 -6.13
CA SER A 112 -2.19 24.10 -5.11
C SER A 112 -2.18 25.41 -4.31
N MET A 113 -1.78 25.32 -3.04
CA MET A 113 -1.56 26.47 -2.17
C MET A 113 -0.59 26.11 -1.03
N HIS A 114 0.19 27.09 -0.59
CA HIS A 114 0.88 26.99 0.69
C HIS A 114 -0.14 27.21 1.82
N VAL A 115 -0.03 26.45 2.89
CA VAL A 115 -0.86 26.57 4.09
C VAL A 115 0.03 26.66 5.32
N SER A 116 -0.39 27.39 6.35
CA SER A 116 0.33 27.39 7.62
C SER A 116 0.26 26.01 8.29
N THR A 117 1.27 25.70 9.09
CA THR A 117 1.33 24.48 9.90
C THR A 117 0.39 24.56 11.09
#